data_AF-A0A0P7G985-F1
#
_entry.id   AF-A0A0P7G985-F1
#
_cell.length_a   1.000
_cell.length_b   1.000
_cell.length_c   1.000
_cell.angle_alpha   90.00
_cell.angle_beta   90.00
_cell.angle_gamma   90.00
#
_symmetry.space_group_name_H-M   'P 1'
#
loop_
_entity.id
_entity.type
_entity.pdbx_description
1 polymer ?
#
loop_
_entity_poly.entity_id
_entity_poly.type
_entity_poly.pdbx_seq_one_letter_code
_entity_poly.pdbx_strand_id
1 'polypeptide(L)'
;MPARRSFLLAAGLTAIGGLGWLGVEHVSVTGEVKRKYIDVSWESQGRQRYGRVLWSALAPDEAINVSYASSYAADAVQSPRAITVDEELDSRLHAEFSSVTYRLGVAGTALGGSGYSLKGVDREGFNGAQLGDTATVANLGDRLAVYDVETRPDWSNSSSVSTFDFAEKYPSFQ
;
A
#
# COMPACT_ATOMS: atom_id res chain seq x y z
N MET A 1 -54.21 -27.13 -0.73
CA MET A 1 -52.91 -27.81 -0.64
C MET A 1 -51.81 -26.75 -0.64
N PRO A 2 -50.98 -26.62 0.40
CA PRO A 2 -49.96 -25.58 0.46
C PRO A 2 -48.69 -26.06 -0.26
N ALA A 3 -48.28 -25.32 -1.30
CA ALA A 3 -47.01 -25.56 -1.96
C ALA A 3 -45.88 -25.02 -1.08
N ARG A 4 -45.12 -25.95 -0.51
CA ARG A 4 -43.77 -25.73 0.01
C ARG A 4 -42.82 -25.51 -1.17
N ARG A 5 -41.93 -24.51 -1.09
CA ARG A 5 -40.49 -24.63 -1.44
C ARG A 5 -39.77 -23.29 -1.21
N SER A 6 -38.84 -23.32 -0.27
CA SER A 6 -37.83 -22.31 0.02
C SER A 6 -36.48 -22.73 -0.59
N PHE A 7 -35.55 -21.76 -0.63
CA PHE A 7 -34.11 -21.84 -0.92
C PHE A 7 -33.74 -21.97 -2.42
N LEU A 8 -32.74 -21.27 -2.96
CA LEU A 8 -31.42 -20.92 -2.43
C LEU A 8 -30.93 -19.54 -2.91
N LEU A 9 -30.31 -18.80 -2.00
CA LEU A 9 -29.42 -17.67 -2.27
C LEU A 9 -28.21 -18.15 -3.08
N ALA A 10 -28.00 -17.58 -4.27
CA ALA A 10 -26.80 -17.80 -5.07
C ALA A 10 -25.66 -16.93 -4.49
N ALA A 11 -24.89 -17.50 -3.57
CA ALA A 11 -23.55 -17.01 -3.23
C ALA A 11 -22.57 -17.57 -4.26
N GLY A 12 -22.22 -16.76 -5.27
CA GLY A 12 -21.16 -17.08 -6.22
C GLY A 12 -19.79 -16.86 -5.58
N LEU A 13 -19.24 -17.89 -4.94
CA LEU A 13 -17.81 -17.99 -4.64
C LEU A 13 -17.16 -18.74 -5.80
N THR A 14 -16.51 -18.02 -6.71
CA THR A 14 -15.58 -18.60 -7.67
C THR A 14 -14.29 -18.94 -6.94
N ALA A 15 -14.15 -20.22 -6.58
CA ALA A 15 -12.92 -20.82 -6.11
C ALA A 15 -11.86 -20.78 -7.23
N ILE A 16 -10.75 -20.10 -6.96
CA ILE A 16 -9.58 -20.07 -7.83
C ILE A 16 -8.84 -21.40 -7.65
N GLY A 17 -8.76 -22.17 -8.73
CA GLY A 17 -7.92 -23.35 -8.84
C GLY A 17 -6.50 -22.96 -9.25
N GLY A 18 -5.49 -23.49 -8.56
CA GLY A 18 -4.09 -23.28 -8.87
C GLY A 18 -3.12 -23.86 -7.84
N LEU A 19 -2.95 -25.19 -7.89
CA LEU A 19 -1.79 -26.01 -7.48
C LEU A 19 -0.71 -25.41 -6.54
N GLY A 20 -0.74 -25.84 -5.27
CA GLY A 20 0.44 -26.38 -4.56
C GLY A 20 1.40 -25.43 -3.82
N TRP A 21 1.26 -25.34 -2.49
CA TRP A 21 2.39 -25.43 -1.53
C TRP A 21 1.86 -25.73 -0.11
N LEU A 22 2.61 -26.54 0.64
CA LEU A 22 2.33 -27.01 2.00
C LEU A 22 2.42 -25.89 3.07
N GLY A 23 1.39 -25.77 3.91
CA GLY A 23 1.51 -25.25 5.27
C GLY A 23 1.26 -23.75 5.43
N VAL A 24 0.24 -23.45 6.26
CA VAL A 24 -0.34 -22.14 6.57
C VAL A 24 -1.27 -21.63 5.47
N GLU A 25 -2.58 -21.84 5.68
CA GLU A 25 -3.63 -21.09 4.99
C GLU A 25 -3.46 -19.61 5.37
N HIS A 26 -2.65 -18.89 4.60
CA HIS A 26 -2.62 -17.45 4.69
C HIS A 26 -3.92 -16.96 4.08
N VAL A 27 -4.77 -16.34 4.91
CA VAL A 27 -6.00 -15.71 4.42
C VAL A 27 -5.57 -14.58 3.49
N SER A 28 -5.66 -14.83 2.19
CA SER A 28 -5.45 -13.83 1.17
C SER A 28 -6.69 -12.96 1.06
N VAL A 29 -6.46 -11.66 0.91
CA VAL A 29 -7.49 -10.64 0.78
C VAL A 29 -7.27 -9.91 -0.52
N THR A 30 -8.30 -9.87 -1.36
CA THR A 30 -8.31 -9.03 -2.55
C THR A 30 -9.01 -7.71 -2.21
N GLY A 31 -8.40 -6.60 -2.60
CA GLY A 31 -8.95 -5.28 -2.33
C GLY A 31 -8.23 -4.17 -3.08
N GLU A 32 -8.84 -3.00 -3.05
CA GLU A 32 -8.31 -1.84 -3.76
C GLU A 32 -7.18 -1.18 -2.96
N VAL A 33 -6.09 -0.83 -3.65
CA VAL A 33 -4.95 -0.12 -3.08
C VAL A 33 -5.34 1.34 -2.91
N LYS A 34 -5.56 1.75 -1.66
CA LYS A 34 -5.99 3.11 -1.31
C LYS A 34 -4.84 3.99 -0.86
N ARG A 35 -3.73 3.46 -0.34
CA ARG A 35 -2.62 4.28 0.19
C ARG A 35 -1.24 3.66 -0.05
N LYS A 36 -0.22 4.50 -0.24
CA LYS A 36 1.21 4.13 -0.33
C LYS A 36 2.04 5.08 0.53
N TYR A 37 2.78 4.56 1.51
CA TYR A 37 3.69 5.36 2.36
C TYR A 37 5.13 4.85 2.30
N ILE A 38 6.07 5.78 2.43
CA ILE A 38 7.47 5.50 2.79
C ILE A 38 7.70 6.16 4.16
N ASP A 39 7.59 5.36 5.21
CA ASP A 39 7.84 5.78 6.58
C ASP A 39 9.32 5.52 6.92
N VAL A 40 9.94 6.43 7.67
CA VAL A 40 11.35 6.34 8.06
C VAL A 40 11.51 6.61 9.56
N SER A 41 12.61 6.14 10.13
CA SER A 41 12.98 6.47 11.50
C SER A 41 14.48 6.72 11.62
N TRP A 42 14.86 7.58 12.56
CA TRP A 42 16.25 7.95 12.84
C TRP A 42 16.43 8.19 14.33
N GLU A 43 17.67 8.12 14.81
CA GLU A 43 17.99 8.51 16.19
C GLU A 43 18.36 10.00 16.24
N SER A 44 17.81 10.73 17.21
CA SER A 44 18.21 12.11 17.49
C SER A 44 18.18 12.36 18.98
N GLN A 45 19.32 12.82 19.53
CA GLN A 45 19.51 13.10 20.96
C GLN A 45 19.17 11.88 21.84
N GLY A 46 19.61 10.68 21.42
CA GLY A 46 19.37 9.43 22.16
C GLY A 46 17.92 8.94 22.14
N ARG A 47 17.07 9.45 21.23
CA ARG A 47 15.68 9.04 21.09
C ARG A 47 15.35 8.69 19.65
N GLN A 48 14.59 7.61 19.46
CA GLN A 48 14.02 7.28 18.16
C GLN A 48 13.01 8.34 17.74
N ARG A 49 13.18 8.84 16.51
CA ARG A 49 12.27 9.75 15.82
C ARG A 49 11.69 9.04 14.60
N TYR A 50 10.52 9.51 14.18
CA TYR A 50 9.80 8.95 13.06
C TYR A 50 9.39 10.07 12.12
N GLY A 51 9.39 9.76 10.84
CA GLY A 51 8.96 10.68 9.81
C GLY A 51 8.43 9.91 8.62
N ARG A 52 8.03 10.67 7.62
CA ARG A 52 7.49 10.15 6.38
C ARG A 52 8.13 10.89 5.23
N VAL A 53 8.72 10.12 4.33
CA VAL A 53 9.33 10.60 3.08
C VAL A 53 8.24 10.75 2.02
N LEU A 54 7.29 9.82 1.94
CA LEU A 54 6.22 9.86 0.94
C LEU A 54 4.89 9.44 1.55
N TRP A 55 3.85 10.20 1.20
CA TRP A 55 2.46 9.91 1.47
C TRP A 55 1.69 9.99 0.15
N SER A 56 0.95 8.94 -0.19
CA SER A 56 0.02 8.96 -1.30
C SER A 56 -1.30 8.28 -0.90
N ALA A 57 -2.42 8.88 -1.28
CA ALA A 57 -3.75 8.36 -0.97
C ALA A 57 -4.76 8.60 -2.10
N LEU A 58 -5.60 7.59 -2.33
CA LEU A 58 -6.78 7.67 -3.17
C LEU A 58 -7.97 8.10 -2.31
N ALA A 59 -8.54 9.26 -2.63
CA ALA A 59 -9.69 9.82 -1.96
C ALA A 59 -11.00 9.10 -2.39
N PRO A 60 -12.12 9.30 -1.66
CA PRO A 60 -13.40 8.66 -1.99
C PRO A 60 -13.96 9.04 -3.37
N ASP A 61 -13.63 10.23 -3.87
CA ASP A 61 -13.94 10.73 -5.21
C ASP A 61 -12.92 10.27 -6.25
N GLU A 62 -12.05 9.32 -5.89
CA GLU A 62 -10.98 8.76 -6.71
C GLU A 62 -9.88 9.76 -7.11
N ALA A 63 -9.84 10.93 -6.47
CA ALA A 63 -8.73 11.86 -6.61
C ALA A 63 -7.48 11.32 -5.92
N ILE A 64 -6.31 11.51 -6.55
CA ILE A 64 -5.03 11.10 -5.96
C ILE A 64 -4.35 12.29 -5.31
N ASN A 65 -4.02 12.15 -4.03
CA ASN A 65 -3.25 13.16 -3.29
C ASN A 65 -1.87 12.59 -2.96
N VAL A 66 -0.81 13.31 -3.35
CA VAL A 66 0.58 12.94 -3.11
C VAL A 66 1.29 14.06 -2.37
N SER A 67 2.03 13.70 -1.31
CA SER A 67 2.92 14.59 -0.58
C SER A 67 4.24 13.87 -0.32
N TYR A 68 5.36 14.43 -0.78
CA TYR A 68 6.66 13.79 -0.63
C TYR A 68 7.80 14.77 -0.36
N ALA A 69 8.85 14.27 0.28
CA ALA A 69 10.08 15.00 0.52
C ALA A 69 10.88 15.12 -0.78
N SER A 70 11.05 16.35 -1.29
CA SER A 70 11.68 16.57 -2.61
C SER A 70 13.11 16.05 -2.69
N SER A 71 13.88 16.17 -1.60
CA SER A 71 15.26 15.70 -1.51
C SER A 71 15.42 14.18 -1.60
N TYR A 72 14.36 13.42 -1.33
CA TYR A 72 14.41 11.95 -1.30
C TYR A 72 13.61 11.30 -2.41
N ALA A 73 12.35 11.69 -2.58
CA ALA A 73 11.38 10.91 -3.36
C ALA A 73 10.95 11.58 -4.67
N ALA A 74 11.67 12.61 -5.13
CA ALA A 74 11.40 13.23 -6.43
C ALA A 74 11.43 12.23 -7.58
N ASP A 75 12.45 11.37 -7.63
CA ASP A 75 12.61 10.39 -8.70
C ASP A 75 11.65 9.20 -8.58
N ALA A 76 11.11 8.96 -7.37
CA ALA A 76 10.14 7.90 -7.14
C ALA A 76 8.74 8.22 -7.67
N VAL A 77 8.39 9.50 -7.80
CA VAL A 77 7.05 9.95 -8.20
C VAL A 77 7.07 10.35 -9.68
N GLN A 78 6.96 9.36 -10.56
CA GLN A 78 6.90 9.58 -12.01
C GLN A 78 5.55 10.18 -12.44
N SER A 79 4.49 9.80 -11.74
CA SER A 79 3.16 10.40 -11.84
C SER A 79 2.41 10.22 -10.52
N PRO A 80 1.25 10.88 -10.30
CA PRO A 80 0.49 10.71 -9.06
C PRO A 80 0.18 9.25 -8.72
N ARG A 81 -0.06 8.43 -9.76
CA ARG A 81 -0.34 7.00 -9.63
C ARG A 81 0.90 6.13 -9.75
N ALA A 82 1.89 6.51 -10.56
CA ALA A 82 3.12 5.73 -10.76
C ALA A 82 4.18 6.15 -9.74
N ILE A 83 4.18 5.45 -8.60
CA ILE A 83 5.15 5.64 -7.53
C ILE A 83 5.96 4.36 -7.36
N THR A 84 7.26 4.45 -7.62
CA THR A 84 8.19 3.31 -7.56
C THR A 84 9.49 3.70 -6.89
N VAL A 85 10.07 2.78 -6.12
CA VAL A 85 11.36 2.94 -5.44
C VAL A 85 12.38 2.07 -6.16
N ASP A 86 13.30 2.69 -6.89
CA ASP A 86 14.43 2.00 -7.48
C ASP A 86 15.48 1.59 -6.41
N GLU A 87 16.50 0.85 -6.83
CA GLU A 87 17.54 0.35 -5.91
C GLU A 87 18.44 1.46 -5.37
N GLU A 88 18.65 2.53 -6.14
CA GLU A 88 19.47 3.65 -5.72
C GLU A 88 18.79 4.43 -4.59
N LEU A 89 17.49 4.74 -4.75
CA LEU A 89 16.69 5.37 -3.72
C LEU A 89 16.56 4.48 -2.48
N ASP A 90 16.28 3.19 -2.65
CA ASP A 90 16.20 2.24 -1.55
C ASP A 90 17.50 2.23 -0.72
N SER A 91 18.64 2.12 -1.42
CA SER A 91 19.97 2.15 -0.81
C SER A 91 20.24 3.47 -0.09
N ARG A 92 19.90 4.61 -0.70
CA ARG A 92 20.07 5.95 -0.12
C ARG A 92 19.25 6.11 1.16
N LEU A 93 17.98 5.70 1.15
CA LEU A 93 17.12 5.76 2.34
C LEU A 93 17.66 4.87 3.46
N HIS A 94 18.12 3.66 3.15
CA HIS A 94 18.68 2.74 4.14
C HIS A 94 20.06 3.15 4.66
N ALA A 95 20.84 3.93 3.90
CA ALA A 95 22.09 4.50 4.35
C ALA A 95 21.88 5.65 5.34
N GLU A 96 20.77 6.38 5.21
CA GLU A 96 20.54 7.63 5.94
C GLU A 96 19.60 7.48 7.14
N PHE A 97 18.63 6.56 7.06
CA PHE A 97 17.66 6.29 8.12
C PHE A 97 17.95 4.97 8.83
N SER A 98 17.75 4.95 10.15
CA SER A 98 17.88 3.73 10.96
C SER A 98 16.87 2.64 10.57
N SER A 99 15.71 3.03 10.05
CA SER A 99 14.77 2.11 9.41
C SER A 99 13.99 2.77 8.29
N VAL A 100 13.70 2.01 7.24
CA VAL A 100 12.78 2.39 6.17
C VAL A 100 11.67 1.35 6.13
N THR A 101 10.42 1.79 5.97
CA THR A 101 9.26 0.90 5.88
C THR A 101 8.34 1.37 4.77
N TYR A 102 8.26 0.55 3.72
CA TYR A 102 7.25 0.67 2.68
C TYR A 102 5.93 0.15 3.18
N ARG A 103 4.83 0.88 2.94
CA ARG A 103 3.51 0.48 3.42
C ARG A 103 2.46 0.60 2.33
N LEU A 104 1.59 -0.39 2.27
CA LEU A 104 0.41 -0.43 1.42
C LEU A 104 -0.86 -0.46 2.26
N GLY A 105 -1.80 0.39 1.87
CA GLY A 105 -3.16 0.44 2.41
C GLY A 105 -4.12 -0.22 1.45
N VAL A 106 -4.63 -1.41 1.76
CA VAL A 106 -5.59 -2.15 0.92
C VAL A 106 -6.97 -2.16 1.59
N ALA A 107 -8.01 -1.81 0.83
CA ALA A 107 -9.41 -1.84 1.26
C ALA A 107 -10.12 -3.04 0.60
N GLY A 108 -10.44 -4.07 1.38
CA GLY A 108 -11.02 -5.32 0.89
C GLY A 108 -11.98 -5.98 1.88
N THR A 109 -12.86 -6.83 1.39
CA THR A 109 -14.00 -7.42 2.14
C THR A 109 -13.63 -8.61 3.03
N ALA A 110 -12.42 -9.16 2.93
CA ALA A 110 -12.02 -10.39 3.64
C ALA A 110 -11.29 -10.16 4.99
N LEU A 111 -11.31 -8.94 5.54
CA LEU A 111 -10.77 -8.62 6.87
C LEU A 111 -11.83 -8.65 8.01
N GLY A 112 -12.97 -9.33 7.82
CA GLY A 112 -14.01 -9.43 8.84
C GLY A 112 -14.87 -8.18 9.01
N GLY A 113 -15.05 -7.41 7.93
CA GLY A 113 -15.78 -6.15 7.90
C GLY A 113 -15.25 -5.27 6.77
N SER A 114 -15.76 -4.06 6.61
CA SER A 114 -15.28 -3.01 5.68
C SER A 114 -13.88 -2.49 6.06
N GLY A 115 -12.92 -3.42 6.21
CA GLY A 115 -11.65 -3.24 6.86
C GLY A 115 -10.60 -2.67 5.92
N TYR A 116 -9.98 -1.59 6.35
CA TYR A 116 -8.82 -0.99 5.72
C TYR A 116 -7.55 -1.51 6.42
N SER A 117 -6.60 -2.10 5.69
CA SER A 117 -5.33 -2.58 6.25
C SER A 117 -4.16 -1.79 5.70
N LEU A 118 -3.51 -1.01 6.57
CA LEU A 118 -2.24 -0.33 6.28
C LEU A 118 -1.09 -1.05 7.00
N LYS A 119 -0.23 -1.71 6.24
CA LYS A 119 0.82 -2.60 6.78
C LYS A 119 2.10 -2.48 5.97
N GLY A 120 3.19 -2.97 6.54
CA GLY A 120 4.48 -3.04 5.85
C GLY A 120 4.40 -3.93 4.61
N VAL A 121 5.18 -3.64 3.58
CA VAL A 121 5.38 -4.50 2.40
C VAL A 121 6.86 -4.43 2.03
N ASP A 122 7.35 -5.40 1.27
CA ASP A 122 8.65 -5.28 0.62
C ASP A 122 8.63 -4.25 -0.53
N ARG A 123 9.82 -3.92 -1.05
CA ARG A 123 9.98 -2.97 -2.15
C ARG A 123 9.29 -3.45 -3.43
N GLU A 124 9.37 -4.75 -3.71
CA GLU A 124 8.76 -5.36 -4.91
C GLU A 124 7.23 -5.24 -4.88
N GLY A 125 6.58 -5.61 -3.77
CA GLY A 125 5.15 -5.44 -3.59
C GLY A 125 4.73 -3.98 -3.56
N PHE A 126 5.53 -3.08 -2.96
CA PHE A 126 5.30 -1.64 -3.03
C PHE A 126 5.33 -1.13 -4.47
N ASN A 127 6.28 -1.58 -5.30
CA ASN A 127 6.41 -1.14 -6.69
C ASN A 127 5.37 -1.77 -7.62
N GLY A 128 4.99 -3.02 -7.35
CA GLY A 128 4.03 -3.78 -8.15
C GLY A 128 2.60 -3.26 -8.03
N ALA A 129 2.24 -2.64 -6.91
CA ALA A 129 0.89 -2.14 -6.64
C ALA A 129 0.82 -0.61 -6.64
N GLN A 130 -0.07 -0.05 -7.47
CA GLN A 130 -0.32 1.39 -7.56
C GLN A 130 -1.69 1.77 -7.00
N LEU A 131 -1.90 3.05 -6.70
CA LEU A 131 -3.19 3.52 -6.19
C LEU A 131 -4.32 3.20 -7.19
N GLY A 132 -5.43 2.71 -6.66
CA GLY A 132 -6.60 2.31 -7.43
C GLY A 132 -6.51 0.94 -8.09
N ASP A 133 -5.36 0.26 -8.01
CA ASP A 133 -5.27 -1.15 -8.43
C ASP A 133 -6.02 -2.05 -7.49
N THR A 134 -6.44 -3.21 -7.99
CA THR A 134 -6.93 -4.30 -7.14
C THR A 134 -5.78 -5.26 -6.87
N ALA A 135 -5.38 -5.38 -5.61
CA ALA A 135 -4.28 -6.25 -5.20
C ALA A 135 -4.79 -7.40 -4.34
N THR A 136 -4.27 -8.60 -4.60
CA THR A 136 -4.44 -9.78 -3.74
C THR A 136 -3.23 -9.89 -2.82
N VAL A 137 -3.47 -9.80 -1.52
CA VAL A 137 -2.42 -9.76 -0.49
C VAL A 137 -2.62 -10.83 0.58
N ALA A 138 -1.55 -11.50 1.03
CA ALA A 138 -1.57 -12.23 2.30
C ALA A 138 -1.27 -11.28 3.44
N ASN A 139 -2.02 -11.43 4.53
CA ASN A 139 -1.74 -10.76 5.79
C ASN A 139 -0.80 -11.63 6.65
N LEU A 140 0.42 -11.12 6.88
CA LEU A 140 1.51 -11.79 7.61
C LEU A 140 1.74 -11.17 9.00
N GLY A 141 0.69 -10.64 9.64
CA GLY A 141 0.81 -9.94 10.91
C GLY A 141 1.00 -8.43 10.74
N ASP A 142 2.23 -7.93 10.82
CA ASP A 142 2.56 -6.51 10.61
C ASP A 142 2.84 -6.17 9.13
N ARG A 143 2.94 -7.20 8.28
CA ARG A 143 3.26 -7.10 6.86
C ARG A 143 2.17 -7.65 5.94
N LEU A 144 2.22 -7.22 4.68
CA LEU A 144 1.50 -7.76 3.54
C LEU A 144 2.50 -8.36 2.57
N ALA A 145 2.18 -9.53 2.03
CA ALA A 145 2.81 -10.05 0.83
C ALA A 145 1.84 -9.84 -0.34
N VAL A 146 2.29 -9.17 -1.40
CA VAL A 146 1.50 -8.94 -2.61
C VAL A 146 1.74 -10.11 -3.57
N TYR A 147 0.68 -10.78 -4.01
CA TYR A 147 0.78 -11.93 -4.92
C TYR A 147 0.35 -11.62 -6.34
N ASP A 148 -0.72 -10.84 -6.45
CA ASP A 148 -1.34 -10.54 -7.72
C ASP A 148 -1.87 -9.11 -7.70
N VAL A 149 -1.77 -8.45 -8.84
CA VAL A 149 -2.19 -7.06 -9.02
C VAL A 149 -2.91 -6.94 -10.35
N GLU A 150 -4.20 -6.64 -10.27
CA GLU A 150 -4.99 -6.22 -11.41
C GLU A 150 -4.88 -4.71 -11.54
N THR A 151 -4.11 -4.27 -12.54
CA THR A 151 -3.90 -2.86 -12.84
C THR A 151 -5.20 -2.22 -13.31
N ARG A 152 -5.65 -1.17 -12.63
CA ARG A 152 -6.80 -0.40 -13.08
C ARG A 152 -6.49 0.28 -14.43
N PRO A 153 -7.29 0.08 -15.49
CA PRO A 153 -7.12 0.82 -16.73
C PRO A 153 -7.55 2.29 -16.57
N ASP A 154 -6.88 3.19 -17.29
CA ASP A 154 -7.36 4.54 -17.60
C ASP A 154 -7.82 5.42 -16.42
N TRP A 155 -6.93 5.65 -15.44
CA TRP A 155 -7.19 6.65 -14.40
C TRP A 155 -7.14 8.07 -14.98
N SER A 156 -8.23 8.83 -14.85
CA SER A 156 -8.40 10.18 -15.41
C SER A 156 -8.95 11.20 -14.41
N ASN A 157 -9.04 10.84 -13.12
CA ASN A 157 -9.53 11.73 -12.08
C ASN A 157 -8.51 12.81 -11.72
N SER A 158 -8.90 13.73 -10.84
CA SER A 158 -8.02 14.83 -10.41
C SER A 158 -6.86 14.32 -9.55
N SER A 159 -5.74 15.04 -9.59
CA SER A 159 -4.63 14.83 -8.65
C SER A 159 -4.15 16.13 -8.03
N SER A 160 -3.67 16.02 -6.79
CA SER A 160 -2.87 17.04 -6.13
C SER A 160 -1.51 16.46 -5.76
N VAL A 161 -0.44 17.14 -6.18
CA VAL A 161 0.94 16.78 -5.83
C VAL A 161 1.56 17.96 -5.10
N SER A 162 2.10 17.68 -3.92
CA SER A 162 2.81 18.64 -3.09
C SER A 162 4.17 18.09 -2.68
N THR A 163 5.14 18.98 -2.55
CA THR A 163 6.47 18.64 -2.03
C THR A 163 6.74 19.39 -0.74
N PHE A 164 7.67 18.89 0.06
CA PHE A 164 8.17 19.56 1.25
C PHE A 164 9.67 19.30 1.42
N ASP A 165 10.35 20.18 2.16
CA ASP A 165 11.71 19.94 2.63
C ASP A 165 11.68 19.07 3.90
N PHE A 166 12.44 17.97 3.91
CA PHE A 166 12.41 17.01 5.00
C PHE A 166 13.00 17.57 6.30
N ALA A 167 14.09 18.35 6.21
CA ALA A 167 14.77 18.91 7.37
C ALA A 167 13.94 20.04 8.00
N GLU A 168 13.26 20.86 7.19
CA GLU A 168 12.32 21.88 7.69
C GLU A 168 11.12 21.23 8.38
N LYS A 169 10.59 20.14 7.81
CA LYS A 169 9.44 19.43 8.39
C LYS A 169 9.80 18.64 9.65
N TYR A 170 11.01 18.09 9.70
CA TYR A 170 11.52 17.33 10.83
C TYR A 170 12.86 17.90 11.32
N PRO A 171 12.86 19.05 12.05
CA PRO A 171 14.10 19.72 12.45
C PRO A 171 15.03 18.87 13.33
N SER A 172 14.50 17.84 13.99
CA SER A 172 15.31 16.89 14.76
C SER A 172 16.12 15.92 13.92
N PHE A 173 16.05 16.00 12.59
CA PHE A 173 16.87 15.19 11.69
C PHE A 173 18.29 15.74 11.49
N GLN A 174 18.51 17.03 11.83
CA GLN A 174 19.81 17.69 11.78
C GLN A 174 20.74 17.30 12.93
#